data_AF-A0A2N9JF02-F1
#
_entry.id   AF-A0A2N9JF02-F1
#
_cell.length_a   1.000
_cell.length_b   1.000
_cell.length_c   1.000
_cell.angle_alpha   90.00
_cell.angle_beta   90.00
_cell.angle_gamma   90.00
#
_symmetry.space_group_name_H-M   'P 1'
#
loop_
_entity.id
_entity.type
_entity.pdbx_description
1 polymer ?
#
loop_
_entity_poly.entity_id
_entity_poly.type
_entity_poly.pdbx_seq_one_letter_code
_entity_poly.pdbx_strand_id
1 'polypeptide(L)'
;MSVATGLVVIGSPNPRSFVHAMATHATAALEHYGVTCEVHDLYAEAFPPVAPADEAFTMGMDVEAAIAAGGDPIVRSHRRALAEAEHLVVAHPNWWGKPPAIVAGWLDRVLVPGVAYRLQTREGEPTSLLRLRTLLVLNTGDTPPEREAAEFGDPLDDMWRRCVGAYLGGATVRRVVASPVGGSTQAQRQSWLEAAAQAVTIP
;
A
#
# COMPACT_ATOMS: atom_id res chain seq x y z
N MET A 1 -14.39 18.91 13.88
CA MET A 1 -14.12 17.45 13.74
C MET A 1 -12.92 17.33 12.82
N SER A 2 -11.93 16.50 13.16
CA SER A 2 -10.79 16.26 12.25
C SER A 2 -11.31 15.60 10.97
N VAL A 3 -10.83 16.03 9.81
CA VAL A 3 -11.12 15.36 8.54
C VAL A 3 -10.32 14.06 8.49
N ALA A 4 -10.93 12.95 8.07
CA ALA A 4 -10.23 11.68 7.94
C ALA A 4 -9.22 11.75 6.79
N THR A 5 -8.06 11.13 6.97
CA THR A 5 -6.94 11.19 6.02
C THR A 5 -6.75 9.85 5.31
N GLY A 6 -6.46 9.91 4.01
CA GLY A 6 -6.15 8.75 3.19
C GLY A 6 -4.79 8.92 2.52
N LEU A 7 -4.03 7.83 2.43
CA LEU A 7 -2.81 7.74 1.65
C LEU A 7 -3.04 6.75 0.50
N VAL A 8 -2.78 7.18 -0.73
CA VAL A 8 -2.89 6.35 -1.94
C VAL A 8 -1.51 6.23 -2.56
N VAL A 9 -0.99 5.01 -2.69
CA VAL A 9 0.33 4.72 -3.26
C VAL A 9 0.17 3.95 -4.56
N ILE A 10 0.72 4.47 -5.66
CA ILE A 10 0.65 3.87 -6.99
C ILE A 10 2.05 3.40 -7.41
N GLY A 11 2.16 2.12 -7.75
CA GLY A 11 3.42 1.46 -8.10
C GLY A 11 3.42 0.88 -9.50
N SER A 12 3.11 1.65 -10.53
CA SER A 12 3.09 1.19 -11.93
C SER A 12 3.88 2.13 -12.86
N PRO A 13 4.76 1.63 -13.74
CA PRO A 13 5.62 2.49 -14.55
C PRO A 13 4.87 3.20 -15.71
N ASN A 14 3.70 2.69 -16.10
CA ASN A 14 2.92 3.28 -17.17
C ASN A 14 1.77 4.10 -16.57
N PRO A 15 1.73 5.44 -16.74
CA PRO A 15 0.68 6.30 -16.15
C PRO A 15 -0.71 6.02 -16.74
N ARG A 16 -0.80 5.28 -17.86
CA ARG A 16 -2.05 4.84 -18.47
C ARG A 16 -2.40 3.39 -18.12
N SER A 17 -1.73 2.79 -17.14
CA SER A 17 -1.99 1.41 -16.74
C SER A 17 -3.35 1.25 -16.06
N PHE A 18 -3.87 0.03 -16.06
CA PHE A 18 -5.11 -0.26 -15.35
C PHE A 18 -4.99 -0.14 -13.83
N VAL A 19 -3.76 -0.23 -13.29
CA VAL A 19 -3.45 0.07 -11.89
C VAL A 19 -3.80 1.52 -11.55
N HIS A 20 -3.39 2.48 -12.38
CA HIS A 20 -3.73 3.90 -12.18
C HIS A 20 -5.25 4.13 -12.24
N ALA A 21 -5.94 3.46 -13.16
CA ALA A 21 -7.39 3.56 -13.28
C ALA A 21 -8.11 3.07 -12.01
N MET A 22 -7.70 1.91 -11.46
CA MET A 22 -8.23 1.38 -10.21
C MET A 22 -7.93 2.31 -9.02
N ALA A 23 -6.70 2.83 -8.91
CA ALA A 23 -6.32 3.76 -7.85
C ALA A 23 -7.13 5.07 -7.92
N THR A 24 -7.36 5.60 -9.13
CA THR A 24 -8.18 6.81 -9.36
C THR A 24 -9.62 6.59 -8.86
N HIS A 25 -10.21 5.43 -9.15
CA HIS A 25 -11.58 5.12 -8.72
C HIS A 25 -11.69 4.93 -7.21
N ALA A 26 -10.71 4.27 -6.59
CA ALA A 26 -10.64 4.13 -5.14
C ALA A 26 -10.45 5.49 -4.44
N THR A 27 -9.61 6.36 -5.00
CA THR A 27 -9.37 7.73 -4.48
C THR A 27 -10.65 8.56 -4.55
N ALA A 28 -11.30 8.62 -5.71
CA ALA A 28 -12.54 9.37 -5.88
C ALA A 28 -13.65 8.88 -4.93
N ALA A 29 -13.71 7.57 -4.67
CA ALA A 29 -14.66 7.00 -3.71
C ALA A 29 -14.32 7.41 -2.26
N LEU A 30 -13.05 7.38 -1.85
CA LEU A 30 -12.63 7.88 -0.53
C LEU A 30 -12.99 9.35 -0.33
N GLU A 31 -12.70 10.19 -1.33
CA GLU A 31 -13.02 11.61 -1.32
C GLU A 31 -14.53 11.86 -1.24
N HIS A 32 -15.33 11.06 -1.94
CA HIS A 32 -16.79 11.10 -1.85
C HIS A 32 -17.29 10.83 -0.42
N TYR A 33 -16.60 10.00 0.36
CA TYR A 33 -16.90 9.72 1.77
C TYR A 33 -16.25 10.73 2.74
N GLY A 34 -15.70 11.83 2.24
CA GLY A 34 -15.12 12.89 3.07
C GLY A 34 -13.72 12.59 3.60
N VAL A 35 -13.00 11.64 3.00
CA VAL A 35 -11.58 11.39 3.28
C VAL A 35 -10.73 12.32 2.41
N THR A 36 -9.80 13.06 3.00
CA THR A 36 -8.81 13.83 2.23
C THR A 36 -7.64 12.91 1.85
N CYS A 37 -7.41 12.71 0.56
CA CYS A 37 -6.38 11.80 0.06
C CYS A 37 -5.10 12.51 -0.36
N GLU A 38 -3.96 12.05 0.17
CA GLU A 38 -2.62 12.33 -0.36
C GLU A 38 -2.25 11.18 -1.31
N VAL A 39 -1.99 11.50 -2.59
CA VAL A 39 -1.70 10.52 -3.64
C VAL A 39 -0.21 10.59 -4.00
N HIS A 40 0.45 9.44 -3.91
CA HIS A 40 1.85 9.26 -4.24
C HIS A 40 2.02 8.26 -5.39
N ASP A 41 2.53 8.73 -6.53
CA ASP A 41 2.93 7.87 -7.65
C ASP A 41 4.44 7.66 -7.59
N LEU A 42 4.84 6.46 -7.17
CA LEU A 42 6.24 6.13 -6.91
C LEU A 42 7.12 6.30 -8.15
N TYR A 43 6.60 6.03 -9.35
CA TYR A 43 7.37 6.17 -10.58
C TYR A 43 7.45 7.63 -11.03
N ALA A 44 6.34 8.38 -10.92
CA ALA A 44 6.34 9.80 -11.24
C ALA A 44 7.23 10.63 -10.29
N GLU A 45 7.30 10.22 -9.02
CA GLU A 45 8.12 10.85 -7.98
C GLU A 45 9.58 10.39 -8.01
N ALA A 46 9.91 9.37 -8.82
CA ALA A 46 11.20 8.70 -8.80
C ALA A 46 11.60 8.24 -7.39
N PHE A 47 10.64 7.63 -6.66
CA PHE A 47 10.84 7.17 -5.29
C PHE A 47 12.09 6.28 -5.21
N PRO A 48 13.07 6.60 -4.36
CA PRO A 48 14.32 5.85 -4.27
C PRO A 48 14.08 4.55 -3.49
N PRO A 49 14.10 3.35 -4.12
CA PRO A 49 13.61 2.15 -3.47
C PRO A 49 14.67 1.42 -2.63
N VAL A 50 15.95 1.74 -2.81
CA VAL A 50 17.04 1.09 -2.08
C VAL A 50 17.27 1.83 -0.78
N ALA A 51 17.11 1.14 0.35
CA ALA A 51 17.39 1.68 1.67
C ALA A 51 18.91 1.95 1.83
N PRO A 52 19.32 3.18 2.17
CA PRO A 52 20.71 3.47 2.51
C PRO A 52 21.09 2.91 3.89
N ALA A 53 22.39 2.80 4.17
CA ALA A 53 22.88 2.18 5.40
C ALA A 53 22.45 2.89 6.69
N ASP A 54 22.23 4.21 6.63
CA ASP A 54 21.75 5.02 7.75
C ASP A 54 20.23 4.87 8.02
N GLU A 55 19.50 4.18 7.14
CA GLU A 55 18.11 3.74 7.37
C GLU A 55 18.01 2.29 7.89
N ALA A 56 19.13 1.57 8.03
CA ALA A 56 19.15 0.18 8.48
C ALA A 56 19.01 0.03 10.01
N PHE A 57 18.05 0.73 10.61
CA PHE A 57 17.75 0.67 12.03
C PHE A 57 16.58 -0.28 12.33
N THR A 58 16.68 -1.02 13.43
CA THR A 58 15.71 -2.08 13.79
C THR A 58 14.92 -1.78 15.07
N MET A 59 15.36 -0.79 15.86
CA MET A 59 14.68 -0.35 17.08
C MET A 59 14.88 1.15 17.30
N GLY A 60 14.03 1.76 18.13
CA GLY A 60 14.46 2.90 18.96
C GLY A 60 14.58 4.25 18.25
N MET A 61 13.49 4.72 17.65
CA MET A 61 13.35 6.14 17.32
C MET A 61 11.94 6.60 17.71
N ASP A 62 11.83 7.83 18.20
CA ASP A 62 10.53 8.51 18.19
C ASP A 62 10.10 8.80 16.74
N VAL A 63 8.83 9.15 16.56
CA VAL A 63 8.24 9.29 15.22
C VAL A 63 8.91 10.40 14.40
N GLU A 64 9.28 11.51 15.03
CA GLU A 64 9.94 12.64 14.35
C GLU A 64 11.33 12.25 13.85
N ALA A 65 12.12 11.58 14.68
CA ALA A 65 13.44 11.12 14.29
C ALA A 65 13.33 10.03 13.21
N ALA A 66 12.36 9.12 13.30
CA ALA A 66 12.14 8.07 12.31
C ALA A 66 11.68 8.64 10.96
N ILE A 67 10.82 9.65 10.96
CA ILE A 67 10.46 10.39 9.74
C ILE A 67 11.72 11.01 9.14
N ALA A 68 12.53 11.71 9.94
CA ALA A 68 13.71 12.43 9.46
C ALA A 68 14.88 11.54 8.98
N ALA A 69 14.94 10.27 9.41
CA ALA A 69 16.05 9.36 9.13
C ALA A 69 16.33 9.19 7.62
N GLY A 70 17.61 9.12 7.24
CA GLY A 70 18.06 8.99 5.84
C GLY A 70 18.03 10.29 5.02
N GLY A 71 17.43 11.37 5.54
CA GLY A 71 17.59 12.70 4.96
C GLY A 71 16.82 12.96 3.65
N ASP A 72 16.17 11.95 3.06
CA ASP A 72 15.48 12.05 1.78
C ASP A 72 14.09 12.73 1.93
N PRO A 73 13.83 13.85 1.23
CA PRO A 73 12.57 14.59 1.35
C PRO A 73 11.35 13.81 0.85
N ILE A 74 11.51 12.96 -0.17
CA ILE A 74 10.43 12.13 -0.70
C ILE A 74 10.06 11.10 0.35
N VAL A 75 11.03 10.34 0.85
CA VAL A 75 10.78 9.32 1.89
C VAL A 75 10.16 9.94 3.15
N ARG A 76 10.64 11.12 3.57
CA ARG A 76 10.03 11.89 4.67
C ARG A 76 8.55 12.16 4.44
N SER A 77 8.16 12.60 3.24
CA SER A 77 6.76 12.89 2.92
C SER A 77 5.90 11.64 3.06
N HIS A 78 6.36 10.50 2.54
CA HIS A 78 5.59 9.26 2.59
C HIS A 78 5.48 8.71 4.02
N ARG A 79 6.54 8.83 4.82
CA ARG A 79 6.52 8.43 6.25
C ARG A 79 5.53 9.29 7.04
N ARG A 80 5.51 10.60 6.82
CA ARG A 80 4.53 11.52 7.43
C ARG A 80 3.10 11.16 7.01
N ALA A 81 2.87 11.01 5.70
CA ALA A 81 1.55 10.68 5.18
C ALA A 81 1.04 9.33 5.74
N LEU A 82 1.92 8.33 5.86
CA LEU A 82 1.55 7.04 6.47
C LEU A 82 1.22 7.16 7.97
N ALA A 83 2.02 7.91 8.73
CA ALA A 83 1.80 8.11 10.17
C ALA A 83 0.47 8.83 10.47
N GLU A 84 0.04 9.70 9.56
CA GLU A 84 -1.19 10.49 9.69
C GLU A 84 -2.43 9.78 9.12
N ALA A 85 -2.26 8.80 8.21
CA ALA A 85 -3.35 8.17 7.47
C ALA A 85 -4.27 7.30 8.35
N GLU A 86 -5.58 7.39 8.07
CA GLU A 86 -6.60 6.47 8.56
C GLU A 86 -6.99 5.42 7.51
N HIS A 87 -6.72 5.68 6.23
CA HIS A 87 -6.98 4.77 5.11
C HIS A 87 -5.74 4.67 4.22
N LEU A 88 -5.31 3.45 3.90
CA LEU A 88 -4.21 3.21 2.98
C LEU A 88 -4.71 2.45 1.75
N VAL A 89 -4.40 2.96 0.56
CA VAL A 89 -4.57 2.25 -0.71
C VAL A 89 -3.18 2.00 -1.30
N VAL A 90 -2.85 0.76 -1.64
CA VAL A 90 -1.62 0.43 -2.36
C VAL A 90 -1.98 -0.29 -3.67
N ALA A 91 -1.70 0.35 -4.79
CA ALA A 91 -2.06 -0.11 -6.13
C ALA A 91 -0.82 -0.50 -6.94
N HIS A 92 -0.68 -1.77 -7.31
CA HIS A 92 0.47 -2.24 -8.07
C HIS A 92 0.18 -3.55 -8.83
N PRO A 93 0.88 -3.87 -9.94
CA PRO A 93 0.74 -5.16 -10.59
C PRO A 93 1.36 -6.29 -9.73
N ASN A 94 0.91 -7.53 -9.93
CA ASN A 94 1.59 -8.73 -9.44
C ASN A 94 2.76 -9.07 -10.39
N TRP A 95 4.00 -8.96 -9.89
CA TRP A 95 5.20 -9.34 -10.63
C TRP A 95 5.94 -10.45 -9.90
N TRP A 96 5.85 -11.68 -10.41
CA TRP A 96 6.48 -12.86 -9.81
C TRP A 96 5.96 -13.21 -8.41
N GLY A 97 4.66 -13.05 -8.16
CA GLY A 97 4.06 -13.32 -6.85
C GLY A 97 4.39 -12.29 -5.77
N LYS A 98 4.86 -11.10 -6.16
CA LYS A 98 5.29 -10.02 -5.25
C LYS A 98 5.07 -8.62 -5.84
N PRO A 99 5.24 -7.55 -5.05
CA PRO A 99 5.21 -6.20 -5.58
C PRO A 99 6.37 -5.90 -6.54
N PRO A 100 6.21 -4.88 -7.42
CA PRO A 100 7.33 -4.26 -8.13
C PRO A 100 8.43 -3.83 -7.17
N ALA A 101 9.68 -3.81 -7.64
CA ALA A 101 10.82 -3.42 -6.80
C ALA A 101 10.64 -2.03 -6.16
N ILE A 102 9.99 -1.08 -6.84
CA ILE A 102 9.74 0.25 -6.29
C ILE A 102 8.75 0.23 -5.12
N VAL A 103 7.76 -0.66 -5.15
CA VAL A 103 6.77 -0.83 -4.06
C VAL A 103 7.38 -1.62 -2.91
N ALA A 104 8.18 -2.64 -3.20
CA ALA A 104 8.95 -3.35 -2.18
C ALA A 104 9.88 -2.39 -1.44
N GLY A 105 10.63 -1.56 -2.17
CA GLY A 105 11.48 -0.53 -1.57
C GLY A 105 10.70 0.55 -0.80
N TRP A 106 9.48 0.89 -1.25
CA TRP A 106 8.59 1.75 -0.48
C TRP A 106 8.19 1.10 0.85
N LEU A 107 7.88 -0.20 0.87
CA LEU A 107 7.64 -0.94 2.11
C LEU A 107 8.87 -0.90 3.02
N ASP A 108 10.05 -1.21 2.48
CA ASP A 108 11.31 -1.26 3.24
C ASP A 108 11.67 0.09 3.88
N ARG A 109 11.38 1.19 3.20
CA ARG A 109 11.78 2.54 3.64
C ARG A 109 10.67 3.31 4.37
N VAL A 110 9.40 2.93 4.25
CA VAL A 110 8.28 3.69 4.83
C VAL A 110 7.61 2.95 5.99
N LEU A 111 7.48 1.62 5.93
CA LEU A 111 6.94 0.82 7.03
C LEU A 111 8.07 0.45 8.01
N VAL A 112 8.69 1.47 8.60
CA VAL A 112 9.87 1.34 9.47
C VAL A 112 9.51 1.48 10.95
N PRO A 113 10.36 0.98 11.88
CA PRO A 113 10.22 1.24 13.31
C PRO A 113 10.13 2.74 13.62
N GLY A 114 9.28 3.13 14.56
CA GLY A 114 9.04 4.54 14.91
C GLY A 114 8.03 5.26 14.04
N VAL A 115 7.83 4.82 12.78
CA VAL A 115 6.74 5.29 11.90
C VAL A 115 5.54 4.35 11.99
N ALA A 116 5.72 3.09 11.55
CA ALA A 116 4.61 2.14 11.44
C ALA A 116 4.42 1.31 12.71
N TYR A 117 5.50 0.94 13.39
CA TYR A 117 5.42 0.07 14.56
C TYR A 117 6.57 0.32 15.53
N ARG A 118 6.47 -0.29 16.70
CA ARG A 118 7.55 -0.41 17.68
C ARG A 118 7.70 -1.86 18.11
N LEU A 119 8.94 -2.30 18.26
CA LEU A 119 9.28 -3.55 18.93
C LEU A 119 9.62 -3.26 20.40
N GLN A 120 8.99 -3.97 21.34
CA GLN A 120 9.30 -3.84 22.78
C GLN A 120 10.61 -4.55 23.14
N THR A 121 10.91 -5.64 22.45
CA THR A 121 12.16 -6.40 22.51
C THR A 121 12.55 -6.81 21.09
N ARG A 122 13.81 -7.22 20.85
CA ARG A 122 14.27 -7.65 19.51
C ARG A 122 13.47 -8.83 18.97
N GLU A 123 13.01 -9.71 19.85
CA GLU A 123 12.25 -10.91 19.54
C GLU A 123 10.74 -10.72 19.72
N GLY A 124 10.29 -9.51 20.07
CA GLY A 124 8.91 -9.21 20.40
C GLY A 124 8.04 -8.94 19.17
N GLU A 125 6.73 -9.09 19.35
CA GLU A 125 5.75 -8.76 18.31
C GLU A 125 5.63 -7.23 18.10
N PRO A 126 5.31 -6.79 16.87
CA PRO A 126 5.14 -5.37 16.58
C PRO A 126 3.91 -4.80 17.27
N THR A 127 4.11 -3.67 17.96
CA THR A 127 3.00 -2.79 18.37
C THR A 127 2.84 -1.71 17.30
N SER A 128 1.70 -1.68 16.63
CA SER A 128 1.41 -0.64 15.63
C SER A 128 1.42 0.76 16.25
N LEU A 129 1.97 1.72 15.51
CA LEU A 129 1.92 3.15 15.79
C LEU A 129 0.94 3.88 14.85
N LEU A 130 0.38 3.18 13.87
CA LEU A 130 -0.48 3.74 12.83
C LEU A 130 -1.91 3.97 13.32
N ARG A 131 -2.57 4.95 12.71
CA ARG A 131 -4.00 5.26 12.89
C ARG A 131 -4.89 4.54 11.88
N LEU A 132 -4.31 3.62 11.10
CA LEU A 132 -4.99 2.95 10.00
C LEU A 132 -6.20 2.16 10.48
N ARG A 133 -7.33 2.41 9.81
CA ARG A 133 -8.57 1.65 9.91
C ARG A 133 -8.69 0.65 8.78
N THR A 134 -8.20 1.00 7.59
CA THR A 134 -8.25 0.13 6.42
C THR A 134 -6.95 0.14 5.63
N LEU A 135 -6.62 -1.02 5.06
CA LEU A 135 -5.68 -1.17 3.95
C LEU A 135 -6.45 -1.79 2.78
N LEU A 136 -6.45 -1.12 1.63
CA LEU A 136 -6.93 -1.66 0.36
C LEU A 136 -5.76 -1.89 -0.60
N VAL A 137 -5.55 -3.13 -0.99
CA VAL A 137 -4.58 -3.51 -2.01
C VAL A 137 -5.30 -3.68 -3.35
N LEU A 138 -4.82 -2.99 -4.38
CA LEU A 138 -5.35 -3.10 -5.74
C LEU A 138 -4.29 -3.75 -6.62
N ASN A 139 -4.56 -4.95 -7.11
CA ASN A 139 -3.64 -5.68 -7.96
C ASN A 139 -4.17 -5.92 -9.37
N THR A 140 -3.26 -5.87 -10.33
CA THR A 140 -3.48 -6.38 -11.68
C THR A 140 -2.58 -7.58 -11.93
N GLY A 141 -3.05 -8.56 -12.69
CA GLY A 141 -2.23 -9.69 -13.13
C GLY A 141 -2.70 -10.24 -14.48
N ASP A 142 -1.97 -11.22 -14.99
CA ASP A 142 -2.33 -11.96 -16.20
C ASP A 142 -2.53 -13.47 -15.95
N THR A 143 -2.18 -13.95 -14.74
CA THR A 143 -2.49 -15.32 -14.29
C THR A 143 -3.97 -15.41 -13.89
N PRO A 144 -4.75 -16.34 -14.47
CA PRO A 144 -6.13 -16.58 -14.02
C PRO A 144 -6.18 -16.84 -12.50
N PRO A 145 -7.13 -16.24 -11.75
CA PRO A 145 -7.20 -16.38 -10.29
C PRO A 145 -7.25 -17.84 -9.81
N GLU A 146 -7.92 -18.72 -10.54
CA GLU A 146 -8.04 -20.14 -10.18
C GLU A 146 -6.67 -20.83 -10.22
N ARG A 147 -5.84 -20.47 -11.20
CA ARG A 147 -4.48 -20.99 -11.35
C ARG A 147 -3.56 -20.41 -10.28
N GLU A 148 -3.62 -19.10 -10.02
CA GLU A 148 -2.82 -18.44 -8.99
C GLU A 148 -3.05 -19.10 -7.62
N ALA A 149 -4.32 -19.36 -7.28
CA ALA A 149 -4.68 -20.04 -6.04
C ALA A 149 -4.22 -21.50 -6.00
N ALA A 150 -4.42 -22.27 -7.08
CA ALA A 150 -4.13 -23.70 -7.08
C ALA A 150 -2.64 -24.05 -7.17
N GLU A 151 -1.86 -23.29 -7.95
CA GLU A 151 -0.43 -23.59 -8.18
C GLU A 151 0.49 -22.84 -7.21
N PHE A 152 0.16 -21.59 -6.84
CA PHE A 152 1.06 -20.72 -6.08
C PHE A 152 0.55 -20.38 -4.68
N GLY A 153 -0.74 -20.61 -4.41
CA GLY A 153 -1.35 -20.29 -3.11
C GLY A 153 -1.59 -18.79 -2.88
N ASP A 154 -1.55 -17.95 -3.93
CA ASP A 154 -1.71 -16.50 -3.87
C ASP A 154 -0.77 -15.79 -2.86
N PRO A 155 0.55 -15.83 -3.09
CA PRO A 155 1.55 -15.34 -2.13
C PRO A 155 1.40 -13.84 -1.81
N LEU A 156 0.83 -13.05 -2.72
CA LEU A 156 0.58 -11.63 -2.48
C LEU A 156 -0.52 -11.40 -1.44
N ASP A 157 -1.56 -12.25 -1.40
CA ASP A 157 -2.60 -12.15 -0.38
C ASP A 157 -2.00 -12.41 1.01
N ASP A 158 -1.19 -13.47 1.14
CA ASP A 158 -0.51 -13.81 2.38
C ASP A 158 0.48 -12.70 2.80
N MET A 159 1.27 -12.17 1.87
CA MET A 159 2.20 -11.07 2.15
C MET A 159 1.45 -9.84 2.68
N TRP A 160 0.38 -9.40 2.02
CA TRP A 160 -0.35 -8.19 2.44
C TRP A 160 -1.18 -8.41 3.71
N ARG A 161 -1.91 -9.52 3.82
CA ARG A 161 -2.82 -9.77 4.93
C ARG A 161 -2.12 -10.25 6.19
N ARG A 162 -1.15 -11.15 6.05
CA ARG A 162 -0.50 -11.79 7.20
C ARG A 162 0.80 -11.11 7.55
N CYS A 163 1.68 -10.89 6.57
CA CYS A 163 2.99 -10.32 6.86
C CYS A 163 2.88 -8.81 7.13
N VAL A 164 2.35 -8.03 6.19
CA VAL A 164 2.21 -6.57 6.38
C VAL A 164 1.08 -6.26 7.36
N GLY A 165 -0.07 -6.95 7.26
CA GLY A 165 -1.23 -6.72 8.12
C GLY A 165 -0.95 -6.85 9.62
N ALA A 166 0.01 -7.69 10.03
CA ALA A 166 0.44 -7.81 11.43
C ALA A 166 0.97 -6.50 12.02
N TYR A 167 1.48 -5.58 11.19
CA TYR A 167 2.04 -4.30 11.62
C TYR A 167 1.03 -3.14 11.62
N LEU A 168 -0.22 -3.36 11.17
CA LEU A 168 -1.18 -2.28 10.91
C LEU A 168 -2.19 -2.04 12.03
N GLY A 169 -2.02 -2.66 13.20
CA GLY A 169 -2.82 -2.33 14.40
C GLY A 169 -4.29 -2.74 14.32
N GLY A 170 -4.59 -3.84 13.61
CA GLY A 170 -5.96 -4.34 13.44
C GLY A 170 -6.75 -3.66 12.33
N ALA A 171 -6.09 -2.86 11.47
CA ALA A 171 -6.70 -2.34 10.27
C ALA A 171 -7.34 -3.46 9.42
N THR A 172 -8.53 -3.20 8.87
CA THR A 172 -9.18 -4.13 7.96
C THR A 172 -8.42 -4.16 6.64
N VAL A 173 -7.83 -5.31 6.31
CA VAL A 173 -7.13 -5.52 5.04
C VAL A 173 -8.10 -6.06 3.99
N ARG A 174 -8.17 -5.41 2.84
CA ARG A 174 -8.94 -5.83 1.66
C ARG A 174 -8.04 -5.87 0.44
N ARG A 175 -8.36 -6.75 -0.51
CA ARG A 175 -7.63 -6.87 -1.76
C ARG A 175 -8.60 -7.06 -2.91
N VAL A 176 -8.42 -6.28 -3.98
CA VAL A 176 -9.16 -6.40 -5.24
C VAL A 176 -8.15 -6.78 -6.32
N VAL A 177 -8.43 -7.85 -7.04
CA VAL A 177 -7.55 -8.38 -8.08
C VAL A 177 -8.26 -8.31 -9.43
N ALA A 178 -7.71 -7.54 -10.35
CA ALA A 178 -8.08 -7.55 -11.76
C ALA A 178 -7.14 -8.50 -12.50
N SER A 179 -7.62 -9.69 -12.85
CA SER A 179 -6.82 -10.68 -13.58
C SER A 179 -7.72 -11.68 -14.34
N PRO A 180 -7.38 -12.07 -15.57
CA PRO A 180 -6.30 -11.52 -16.41
C PRO A 180 -6.65 -10.15 -16.99
N VAL A 181 -5.72 -9.19 -16.95
CA VAL A 181 -5.93 -7.89 -17.62
C VAL A 181 -5.67 -8.02 -19.12
N GLY A 182 -4.67 -8.80 -19.54
CA GLY A 182 -4.45 -9.19 -20.92
C GLY A 182 -5.68 -9.90 -21.49
N GLY A 183 -6.29 -9.33 -22.52
CA GLY A 183 -7.48 -9.89 -23.16
C GLY A 183 -8.82 -9.59 -22.46
N SER A 184 -8.83 -8.82 -21.38
CA SER A 184 -10.07 -8.44 -20.70
C SER A 184 -10.97 -7.51 -21.54
N THR A 185 -12.28 -7.75 -21.44
CA THR A 185 -13.33 -6.93 -22.05
C THR A 185 -13.55 -5.61 -21.30
N GLN A 186 -14.22 -4.65 -21.94
CA GLN A 186 -14.60 -3.40 -21.29
C GLN A 186 -15.53 -3.63 -20.08
N ALA A 187 -16.44 -4.60 -20.16
CA ALA A 187 -17.33 -4.93 -19.05
C ALA A 187 -16.58 -5.49 -17.83
N GLN A 188 -15.59 -6.36 -18.03
CA GLN A 188 -14.72 -6.84 -16.95
C GLN A 188 -13.90 -5.70 -16.33
N ARG A 189 -13.34 -4.82 -17.16
CA ARG A 189 -12.62 -3.65 -16.67
C ARG A 189 -13.53 -2.75 -15.84
N GLN A 190 -14.74 -2.50 -16.31
CA GLN A 190 -15.71 -1.69 -15.58
C GLN A 190 -16.08 -2.31 -14.22
N SER A 191 -16.32 -3.62 -14.16
CA SER A 191 -16.64 -4.28 -12.89
C SER A 191 -15.49 -4.24 -11.88
N TRP A 192 -14.22 -4.33 -12.34
CA TRP A 192 -13.07 -4.18 -11.45
C TRP A 192 -12.89 -2.74 -10.94
N LEU A 193 -13.20 -1.73 -11.76
CA LEU A 193 -13.19 -0.33 -11.34
C LEU A 193 -14.27 -0.06 -10.28
N GLU A 194 -15.46 -0.62 -10.46
CA GLU A 194 -16.54 -0.56 -9.46
C GLU A 194 -16.17 -1.28 -8.17
N ALA A 195 -15.54 -2.47 -8.28
CA ALA A 195 -15.05 -3.20 -7.12
C ALA A 195 -13.97 -2.41 -6.35
N ALA A 196 -13.07 -1.71 -7.04
CA ALA A 196 -12.08 -0.84 -6.40
C ALA A 196 -12.73 0.31 -5.61
N ALA A 197 -13.75 0.96 -6.18
CA ALA A 197 -14.52 2.03 -5.53
C ALA A 197 -15.37 1.51 -4.34
N GLN A 198 -15.97 0.32 -4.47
CA GLN A 198 -16.75 -0.27 -3.39
C GLN A 198 -15.86 -0.77 -2.25
N ALA A 199 -14.65 -1.22 -2.54
CA ALA A 199 -13.76 -1.78 -1.53
C ALA A 199 -13.24 -0.75 -0.53
N VAL A 200 -13.28 0.55 -0.85
CA VAL A 200 -12.98 1.63 0.11
C VAL A 200 -14.16 2.01 1.01
N THR A 201 -15.36 1.48 0.75
CA THR A 201 -16.53 1.79 1.59
C THR A 201 -16.31 1.27 3.00
N ILE A 202 -16.41 2.19 3.96
CA ILE A 202 -16.29 1.93 5.38
C ILE A 202 -17.72 1.60 5.86
N PRO A 203 -17.98 0.45 6.50
CA PRO A 203 -19.28 0.17 7.09
C PRO A 203 -19.62 1.15 8.21
#